data_AF-A0A528KC64-F1
#
_entry.id   AF-A0A528KC64-F1
#
_cell.length_a   1.000
_cell.length_b   1.000
_cell.length_c   1.000
_cell.angle_alpha   90.00
_cell.angle_beta   90.00
_cell.angle_gamma   90.00
#
_symmetry.space_group_name_H-M   'P 1'
#
loop_
_entity.id
_entity.type
_entity.pdbx_description
1 polymer ?
#
loop_
_entity_poly.entity_id
_entity_poly.type
_entity_poly.pdbx_seq_one_letter_code
_entity_poly.pdbx_strand_id
1 'polypeptide(L)' 'RAIAETVIGTLGKGEIEFIDFPDHLKGSYQSFTQADMSRLRAAGYNGQFRTVETGVRDYVEWLKAQRSS' A
#
# COMPACT_ATOMS: atom_id res chain seq x y z
N ARG A 1 -5.01 6.91 2.49
CA ARG A 1 -4.28 7.68 3.52
C ARG A 1 -3.19 6.85 4.18
N ALA A 2 -3.51 5.70 4.79
CA ALA A 2 -2.55 4.80 5.46
C ALA A 2 -1.19 4.59 4.75
N ILE A 3 -1.19 4.34 3.43
CA ILE A 3 0.06 4.21 2.65
C ILE A 3 0.91 5.48 2.72
N ALA A 4 0.35 6.64 2.36
CA ALA A 4 1.07 7.91 2.34
C ALA A 4 1.57 8.31 3.75
N GLU A 5 0.72 8.15 4.76
CA GLU A 5 1.07 8.43 6.16
C GLU A 5 2.21 7.53 6.64
N THR A 6 2.19 6.24 6.29
CA THR A 6 3.27 5.31 6.64
C THR A 6 4.58 5.71 5.96
N VAL A 7 4.54 6.09 4.68
CA VAL A 7 5.73 6.56 3.95
C VAL A 7 6.31 7.81 4.61
N ILE A 8 5.47 8.84 4.86
CA ILE A 8 5.89 10.09 5.50
C ILE A 8 6.49 9.82 6.88
N GLY A 9 5.83 8.99 7.70
CA GLY A 9 6.33 8.61 9.02
C GLY A 9 7.66 7.86 8.96
N THR A 10 7.83 6.94 8.00
CA THR A 10 9.07 6.16 7.81
C THR A 10 10.23 7.05 7.33
N LEU A 11 9.96 8.04 6.48
CA LEU A 11 10.94 9.00 6.00
C LEU A 11 11.21 10.15 6.98
N GLY A 12 10.33 10.34 7.97
CA GLY A 12 10.36 11.43 8.94
C GLY A 12 9.98 12.80 8.39
N LYS A 13 9.54 12.89 7.12
CA LYS A 13 9.15 14.14 6.46
C LYS A 13 8.27 13.90 5.23
N GLY A 14 7.50 14.92 4.86
CA GLY A 14 6.64 14.95 3.67
C GLY A 14 5.23 15.43 4.00
N GLU A 15 4.48 15.81 2.97
CA GLU A 15 3.12 16.31 3.06
C GLU A 15 2.25 15.64 1.98
N ILE A 16 0.94 15.52 2.22
CA ILE A 16 0.00 14.95 1.24
C ILE A 16 -0.58 16.09 0.41
N GLU A 17 -0.30 16.08 -0.89
CA GLU A 17 -0.94 16.94 -1.87
C GLU A 17 -1.98 16.14 -2.67
N PHE A 18 -3.15 16.72 -2.89
CA PHE A 18 -4.20 16.14 -3.73
C PHE A 18 -4.17 16.79 -5.10
N ILE A 19 -4.21 15.97 -6.13
CA ILE A 19 -4.33 16.42 -7.53
C ILE A 19 -5.73 16.13 -8.05
N ASP A 20 -6.11 16.80 -9.14
CA ASP A 20 -7.34 16.49 -9.84
C ASP A 20 -7.36 15.05 -10.34
N PHE A 21 -8.52 14.41 -10.24
CA PHE A 21 -8.68 13.03 -10.66
C PHE A 21 -8.51 12.91 -12.19
N PRO A 22 -7.62 12.04 -12.71
CA PRO A 22 -7.36 11.95 -14.14
C PRO A 22 -8.61 11.56 -14.94
N ASP A 23 -8.95 12.34 -15.97
CA ASP A 23 -10.17 12.13 -16.76
C ASP A 23 -10.26 10.75 -17.41
N HIS A 24 -9.13 10.26 -17.93
CA HIS A 24 -9.07 8.96 -18.61
C HIS A 24 -9.31 7.75 -17.70
N LEU A 25 -9.28 7.93 -16.37
CA LEU A 25 -9.59 6.86 -15.41
C LEU A 25 -11.07 6.86 -14.99
N LYS A 26 -11.84 7.89 -15.37
CA LYS A 26 -13.27 7.96 -15.04
C LYS A 26 -14.01 6.79 -15.72
N GLY A 27 -14.78 6.05 -14.94
CA GLY A 27 -15.50 4.85 -15.41
C GLY A 27 -14.69 3.55 -15.41
N SER A 28 -13.37 3.60 -15.23
CA SER A 28 -12.52 2.41 -15.08
C SER A 28 -11.78 2.34 -13.74
N TYR A 29 -12.00 3.32 -12.87
CA TYR A 29 -11.37 3.39 -11.57
C TYR A 29 -12.17 2.66 -10.50
N GLN A 30 -11.53 1.72 -9.82
CA GLN A 30 -12.11 1.03 -8.67
C GLN A 30 -11.79 1.82 -7.39
N SER A 31 -12.80 2.49 -6.83
CA SER A 31 -12.65 3.26 -5.59
C SER A 31 -12.51 2.39 -4.34
N PHE A 32 -12.92 1.12 -4.41
CA PHE A 32 -12.84 0.18 -3.29
C PHE A 32 -12.62 -1.26 -3.77
N THR A 33 -11.66 -1.96 -3.16
CA THR A 33 -11.38 -3.37 -3.39
C THR A 33 -11.23 -4.09 -2.06
N GLN A 34 -11.80 -5.29 -1.92
CA GLN A 34 -11.53 -6.16 -0.79
C GLN A 34 -11.62 -7.61 -1.26
N ALA A 35 -10.56 -8.39 -1.02
CA ALA A 35 -10.53 -9.80 -1.40
C ALA A 35 -11.42 -10.62 -0.45
N ASP A 36 -12.28 -11.47 -1.01
CA ASP A 36 -12.88 -12.56 -0.26
C ASP A 36 -11.86 -13.69 -0.07
N MET A 37 -11.50 -13.94 1.18
CA MET A 37 -10.46 -14.89 1.54
C MET A 37 -10.97 -16.33 1.64
N SER A 38 -12.28 -16.56 1.53
CA SER A 38 -12.92 -17.85 1.83
C SER A 38 -12.32 -19.00 1.02
N ARG A 39 -12.13 -18.80 -0.29
CA ARG A 39 -11.54 -19.83 -1.18
C ARG A 39 -10.08 -20.12 -0.84
N LEU A 40 -9.29 -19.09 -0.54
CA LEU A 40 -7.89 -19.26 -0.18
C LEU A 40 -7.75 -20.01 1.16
N ARG A 41 -8.62 -19.71 2.13
CA ARG A 41 -8.66 -20.42 3.42
C ARG A 41 -9.11 -21.87 3.25
N ALA A 42 -10.15 -22.12 2.46
CA ALA A 42 -10.65 -23.46 2.17
C ALA A 42 -9.61 -24.34 1.44
N ALA A 43 -8.74 -23.73 0.63
CA ALA A 43 -7.62 -24.41 -0.02
C ALA A 43 -6.47 -24.78 0.94
N GLY A 44 -6.56 -24.41 2.22
CA GLY A 44 -5.62 -24.80 3.28
C GLY A 44 -4.59 -23.73 3.67
N TYR A 45 -4.62 -22.54 3.07
CA TYR A 45 -3.70 -21.48 3.49
C TYR A 45 -4.19 -20.81 4.78
N ASN A 46 -3.48 -21.04 5.88
CA ASN A 46 -3.81 -20.50 7.21
C ASN A 46 -2.83 -19.42 7.69
N GLY A 47 -1.92 -18.95 6.83
CA GLY A 47 -0.97 -17.89 7.17
C GLY A 47 -1.62 -16.51 7.35
N GLN A 48 -0.91 -15.60 8.01
CA GLN A 48 -1.32 -14.20 8.13
C GLN A 48 -0.70 -13.36 7.02
N PHE A 49 -1.46 -12.39 6.52
CA PHE A 49 -0.93 -11.35 5.65
C PHE A 49 -0.39 -10.20 6.50
N ARG A 50 0.66 -9.54 6.02
CA ARG A 50 1.14 -8.31 6.65
C ARG A 50 0.08 -7.23 6.53
N THR A 51 0.04 -6.32 7.50
CA THR A 51 -0.72 -5.08 7.35
C THR A 51 -0.06 -4.18 6.32
N VAL A 52 -0.82 -3.21 5.81
CA VAL A 52 -0.31 -2.21 4.86
C VAL A 52 0.85 -1.43 5.47
N GLU A 53 0.73 -0.99 6.72
CA GLU A 53 1.74 -0.20 7.42
C GLU A 53 3.06 -0.97 7.56
N THR A 54 2.97 -2.27 7.91
CA THR A 54 4.15 -3.12 8.04
C THR A 54 4.81 -3.32 6.68
N GLY A 55 4.05 -3.70 5.66
CA GLY A 55 4.58 -3.92 4.32
C GLY A 55 5.20 -2.67 3.70
N VAL A 56 4.53 -1.51 3.83
CA VAL A 56 5.00 -0.23 3.29
C VAL A 56 6.27 0.23 3.99
N ARG A 57 6.33 0.21 5.33
CA ARG A 57 7.54 0.60 6.07
C ARG A 57 8.74 -0.25 5.65
N ASP A 58 8.60 -1.57 5.68
CA ASP A 58 9.68 -2.49 5.34
C ASP A 58 10.17 -2.27 3.89
N TYR A 59 9.24 -2.00 2.96
CA TYR A 59 9.57 -1.75 1.56
C TYR A 59 10.29 -0.40 1.36
N VAL A 60 9.87 0.66 2.06
CA VAL A 60 10.55 1.96 2.01
C VAL A 60 11.98 1.86 2.56
N GLU A 61 12.18 1.15 3.67
CA GLU A 61 13.53 0.92 4.21
C GLU A 61 14.41 0.14 3.24
N TRP A 62 13.86 -0.88 2.58
CA TRP A 62 14.57 -1.61 1.53
C TRP A 62 14.96 -0.71 0.35
N LEU A 63 14.05 0.15 -0.14
CA LEU A 63 14.35 1.10 -1.23
C LEU A 63 15.45 2.11 -0.83
N LYS A 64 15.47 2.57 0.42
CA LYS A 64 16.53 3.47 0.95
C LYS A 64 17.89 2.79 0.95
N ALA A 65 17.95 1.52 1.35
CA ALA A 65 19.18 0.75 1.36
C ALA A 65 19.75 0.57 -0.06
N GLN A 66 18.90 0.38 -1.07
CA GLN A 66 19.34 0.22 -2.46
C GLN A 66 19.93 1.47 -3.10
N ARG A 67 19.46 2.68 -2.74
CA ARG A 67 20.00 3.94 -3.27
C ARG A 67 21.33 4.37 -2.64
N SER A 68 21.74 3.73 -1.55
CA SER A 68 22.98 4.04 -0.83
C SER A 68 24.16 3.18 -1.28
N SER A 69 24.00 2.40 -2.36
CA SER A 69 25.05 1.62 -3.04
C SER A 69 25.34 2.17 -4.43
#